data_AF-A0A4R3GN93-F1
#
_entry.id   AF-A0A4R3GN93-F1
#
_cell.length_a   1.000
_cell.length_b   1.000
_cell.length_c   1.000
_cell.angle_alpha   90.00
_cell.angle_beta   90.00
_cell.angle_gamma   90.00
#
_symmetry.space_group_name_H-M   'P 1'
#
loop_
_entity.id
_entity.type
_entity.pdbx_description
1 polymer ?
#
loop_
_entity_poly.entity_id
_entity_poly.type
_entity_poly.pdbx_seq_one_letter_code
_entity_poly.pdbx_strand_id
1 'polypeptide(L)'
;MSADNLESRRYQMFPVLSAAQVQMARRFASGGPHSFAPGELVYQIGDRNAPAWLVLSGRLDAFRHDGLSMPEALITSHGEGQFSGEVSQLSGRPLLAGGRAGPEGCVALAFDAAHLKALIIGSAEIGEIIMRAYILRRVELIQFGGAGSTLIGHPGERDLTRLQGFLSRSGYPHVVLDAASDHEGRALVGRLGILPDELPLMVCPNGSVLKHPTDAEAACCLGIMPELDPAILYDVAIVGAGPSGLAAAVYAASEGLRVIAIDARAIGGQAGSSSRIENYLGFPTGISGQALAGRAFNQALKFGAEIALPLDVSELVPAPADRLGIDPIMLRLDGDRTVKARTVVIASGARYRRPAIPNIARFEGAGISYWASAIEAKLCENDDIALVGGGNSAGQAVAFLAPRVRHLHLVIRRSLVETMSTYLIERIAALPNVEMHVGCELTALSEGQNGRLTATVTNFQQRSETTYDLRKVFMFIGADPNTDWIKCRIKTDDKGFIRTGAGFAPDVEMELGRASLALETSVPNVFAIGDVRAGSTKRVAAAVGEGAAVVSDIHAALRQSALMK
;
A
#
# COMPACT_ATOMS: atom_id res chain seq x y z
N MET A 1 11.69 6.43 -12.46
CA MET A 1 12.27 7.67 -13.01
C MET A 1 13.77 7.57 -12.77
N SER A 2 14.62 7.99 -13.71
CA SER A 2 16.07 8.09 -13.48
C SER A 2 16.40 9.31 -12.63
N ALA A 3 17.59 9.34 -12.01
CA ALA A 3 18.08 10.50 -11.25
C ALA A 3 18.04 11.80 -12.08
N ASP A 4 18.46 11.75 -13.35
CA ASP A 4 18.41 12.88 -14.29
C ASP A 4 16.99 13.44 -14.50
N ASN A 5 15.96 12.57 -14.43
CA ASN A 5 14.56 12.99 -14.56
C ASN A 5 14.07 13.69 -13.29
N LEU A 6 14.58 13.35 -12.11
CA LEU A 6 14.22 14.07 -10.88
C LEU A 6 14.89 15.45 -10.82
N GLU A 7 16.14 15.57 -11.24
CA GLU A 7 16.86 16.85 -11.25
C GLU A 7 16.18 17.87 -12.17
N SER A 8 15.75 17.44 -13.37
CA SER A 8 14.95 18.28 -14.28
C SER A 8 13.60 18.74 -13.69
N ARG A 9 13.12 18.10 -12.62
CA ARG A 9 11.88 18.43 -11.91
C ARG A 9 12.11 19.14 -10.57
N ARG A 10 13.33 19.58 -10.26
CA ARG A 10 13.67 20.27 -9.00
C ARG A 10 12.82 21.51 -8.75
N TYR A 11 12.47 22.26 -9.79
CA TYR A 11 11.55 23.41 -9.68
C TYR A 11 10.12 23.02 -9.24
N GLN A 12 9.68 21.79 -9.51
CA GLN A 12 8.40 21.26 -9.03
C GLN A 12 8.49 20.73 -7.59
N MET A 13 9.68 20.29 -7.17
CA MET A 13 9.95 19.85 -5.79
C MET A 13 10.07 21.04 -4.84
N PHE A 14 10.68 22.13 -5.28
CA PHE A 14 10.91 23.32 -4.47
C PHE A 14 10.36 24.58 -5.16
N PRO A 15 9.04 24.64 -5.39
CA PRO A 15 8.42 25.78 -6.05
C PRO A 15 8.44 27.01 -5.15
N VAL A 16 8.47 28.19 -5.77
CA VAL A 16 8.33 29.49 -5.10
C VAL A 16 6.90 29.97 -5.32
N LEU A 17 6.16 30.24 -4.25
CA LEU A 17 4.83 30.84 -4.33
C LEU A 17 4.93 32.31 -4.73
N SER A 18 4.02 32.77 -5.58
CA SER A 18 3.89 34.18 -5.90
C SER A 18 3.41 34.99 -4.69
N ALA A 19 3.62 36.31 -4.69
CA ALA A 19 3.17 37.18 -3.60
C ALA A 19 1.65 37.04 -3.31
N ALA A 20 0.83 36.89 -4.35
CA ALA A 20 -0.61 36.64 -4.21
C ALA A 20 -0.92 35.29 -3.57
N GLN A 21 -0.19 34.23 -3.97
CA GLN A 21 -0.32 32.90 -3.37
C GLN A 21 0.13 32.90 -1.90
N VAL A 22 1.20 33.60 -1.54
CA VAL A 22 1.64 33.78 -0.14
C VAL A 22 0.58 34.51 0.69
N GLN A 23 -0.02 35.57 0.16
CA GLN A 23 -1.12 36.29 0.83
C GLN A 23 -2.36 35.40 1.03
N MET A 24 -2.68 34.54 0.05
CA MET A 24 -3.76 33.57 0.20
C MET A 24 -3.42 32.51 1.26
N ALA A 25 -2.21 31.94 1.21
CA ALA A 25 -1.76 30.91 2.14
C ALA A 25 -1.77 31.41 3.60
N ARG A 26 -1.39 32.67 3.84
CA ARG A 26 -1.45 33.31 5.17
C ARG A 26 -2.80 33.19 5.88
N ARG A 27 -3.90 33.14 5.13
CA ARG A 27 -5.27 33.06 5.70
C ARG A 27 -5.56 31.70 6.34
N PHE A 28 -4.77 30.69 6.01
CA PHE A 28 -4.90 29.33 6.50
C PHE A 28 -3.81 28.95 7.51
N ALA A 29 -2.91 29.86 7.88
CA ALA A 29 -1.82 29.54 8.81
C ALA A 29 -2.38 29.17 10.19
N SER A 30 -1.75 28.20 10.87
CA SER A 30 -2.16 27.77 12.21
C SER A 30 -1.75 28.77 13.31
N GLY A 31 -0.95 29.78 12.96
CA GLY A 31 -0.50 30.84 13.86
C GLY A 31 0.16 32.00 13.11
N GLY A 32 0.62 33.00 13.87
CA GLY A 32 1.36 34.14 13.33
C GLY A 32 2.77 33.77 12.84
N PRO A 33 3.47 34.70 12.16
CA PRO A 33 4.87 34.51 11.78
C PRO A 33 5.73 34.20 13.01
N HIS A 34 6.59 33.18 12.89
CA HIS A 34 7.57 32.82 13.89
C HIS A 34 8.98 33.14 13.39
N SER A 35 9.83 33.67 14.26
CA SER A 35 11.23 34.00 13.95
C SER A 35 12.15 33.00 14.61
N PHE A 36 12.98 32.33 13.83
CA PHE A 36 13.99 31.37 14.27
C PHE A 36 15.39 32.00 14.18
N ALA A 37 16.19 31.79 15.22
CA ALA A 37 17.58 32.23 15.27
C ALA A 37 18.47 31.42 14.31
N PRO A 38 19.65 31.93 13.93
CA PRO A 38 20.62 31.19 13.12
C PRO A 38 20.90 29.77 13.64
N GLY A 39 20.72 28.76 12.79
CA GLY A 39 20.95 27.36 13.14
C GLY A 39 19.91 26.73 14.08
N GLU A 40 18.88 27.48 14.50
CA GLU A 40 17.84 26.98 15.38
C GLU A 40 17.07 25.83 14.72
N LEU A 41 16.87 24.75 15.47
CA LEU A 41 16.16 23.58 15.01
C LEU A 41 14.65 23.86 14.98
N VAL A 42 14.04 23.75 13.80
CA VAL A 42 12.61 24.01 13.58
C VAL A 42 11.79 22.73 13.82
N TYR A 43 12.29 21.58 13.37
CA TYR A 43 11.73 20.25 13.63
C TYR A 43 12.78 19.17 13.39
N GLN A 44 12.66 18.05 14.11
CA GLN A 44 13.55 16.89 14.00
C GLN A 44 12.97 15.77 13.12
N ILE A 45 13.86 14.91 12.64
CA ILE A 45 13.47 13.64 12.01
C ILE A 45 12.77 12.79 13.06
N GLY A 46 11.61 12.24 12.71
CA GLY A 46 10.78 11.45 13.62
C GLY A 46 9.72 12.25 14.39
N ASP A 47 9.76 13.60 14.38
CA ASP A 47 8.73 14.41 15.05
C ASP A 47 7.33 14.13 14.47
N ARG A 48 6.35 13.99 15.36
CA ARG A 48 4.92 13.84 15.02
C ARG A 48 4.21 15.17 15.10
N ASN A 49 3.15 15.33 14.29
CA ASN A 49 2.35 16.55 14.24
C ASN A 49 3.14 17.85 13.98
N ALA A 50 4.36 17.73 13.45
CA ALA A 50 5.19 18.87 13.12
C ALA A 50 4.55 19.68 11.96
N PRO A 51 4.42 21.01 12.10
CA PRO A 51 3.79 21.84 11.07
C PRO A 51 4.68 21.98 9.83
N ALA A 52 4.05 22.14 8.67
CA ALA A 52 4.74 22.60 7.48
C ALA A 52 5.01 24.11 7.58
N TRP A 53 6.11 24.59 7.02
CA TRP A 53 6.54 25.97 7.18
C TRP A 53 6.64 26.68 5.84
N LEU A 54 5.98 27.82 5.68
CA LEU A 54 6.16 28.74 4.56
C LEU A 54 7.16 29.83 4.96
N VAL A 55 8.30 29.90 4.29
CA VAL A 55 9.35 30.89 4.57
C VAL A 55 8.94 32.27 4.04
N LEU A 56 8.99 33.26 4.92
CA LEU A 56 8.68 34.66 4.64
C LEU A 56 9.93 35.52 4.46
N SER A 57 11.02 35.17 5.13
CA SER A 57 12.34 35.78 4.96
C SER A 57 13.41 34.85 5.54
N GLY A 58 14.66 35.03 5.09
CA GLY A 58 15.78 34.16 5.48
C GLY A 58 15.72 32.79 4.80
N ARG A 59 16.26 31.76 5.46
CA ARG A 59 16.36 30.40 4.90
C ARG A 59 16.01 29.31 5.91
N LEU A 60 15.34 28.26 5.45
CA LEU A 60 15.09 27.03 6.21
C LEU A 60 15.76 25.86 5.51
N ASP A 61 16.77 25.30 6.15
CA ASP A 61 17.58 24.19 5.64
C ASP A 61 16.93 22.86 6.02
N ALA A 62 16.59 22.05 5.01
CA ALA A 62 16.06 20.72 5.18
C ALA A 62 17.19 19.68 5.07
N PHE A 63 17.27 18.75 6.01
CA PHE A 63 18.36 17.77 6.10
C PHE A 63 17.85 16.35 6.36
N ARG A 64 18.69 15.35 6.04
CA ARG A 64 18.50 13.91 6.31
C ARG A 64 19.71 13.33 7.02
N HIS A 65 19.60 12.11 7.54
CA HIS A 65 20.75 11.35 8.05
C HIS A 65 21.35 10.46 6.95
N ASP A 66 22.66 10.48 6.77
CA ASP A 66 23.36 9.70 5.75
C ASP A 66 24.08 8.48 6.35
N GLY A 67 23.49 7.30 6.20
CA GLY A 67 24.05 6.04 6.71
C GLY A 67 23.84 5.81 8.21
N LEU A 68 24.46 4.75 8.74
CA LEU A 68 24.26 4.30 10.14
C LEU A 68 24.98 5.19 11.18
N SER A 69 25.95 5.99 10.75
CA SER A 69 26.67 6.94 11.60
C SER A 69 25.89 8.25 11.83
N MET A 70 24.75 8.41 11.15
CA MET A 70 23.83 9.55 11.23
C MET A 70 24.41 10.96 10.92
N PRO A 71 25.47 11.16 10.11
CA PRO A 71 25.86 12.51 9.69
C PRO A 71 24.71 13.19 8.93
N GLU A 72 24.54 14.49 9.16
CA GLU A 72 23.48 15.24 8.52
C GLU A 72 23.90 15.64 7.10
N ALA A 73 23.07 15.29 6.11
CA ALA A 73 23.21 15.71 4.74
C ALA A 73 22.11 16.71 4.36
N LEU A 74 22.51 17.85 3.78
CA LEU A 74 21.58 18.86 3.28
C LEU A 74 20.81 18.32 2.08
N ILE A 75 19.47 18.38 2.14
CA ILE A 75 18.58 18.07 1.02
C ILE A 75 18.39 19.32 0.15
N THR A 76 18.01 20.42 0.80
CA THR A 76 17.73 21.70 0.16
C THR A 76 17.70 22.83 1.20
N SER A 77 17.65 24.07 0.71
CA SER A 77 17.45 25.25 1.53
C SER A 77 16.29 26.06 0.96
N HIS A 78 15.22 26.17 1.73
CA HIS A 78 14.00 26.89 1.38
C HIS A 78 14.19 28.39 1.65
N GLY A 79 14.07 29.21 0.61
CA GLY A 79 14.06 30.67 0.71
C GLY A 79 12.64 31.25 0.73
N GLU A 80 12.54 32.58 0.67
CA GLU A 80 11.28 33.32 0.66
C GLU A 80 10.28 32.77 -0.38
N GLY A 81 9.03 32.61 0.04
CA GLY A 81 7.94 32.09 -0.79
C GLY A 81 7.97 30.57 -0.98
N GLN A 82 9.02 29.86 -0.52
CA GLN A 82 9.07 28.40 -0.53
C GLN A 82 8.55 27.81 0.77
N PHE A 83 8.02 26.58 0.67
CA PHE A 83 7.49 25.85 1.82
C PHE A 83 8.21 24.53 2.05
N SER A 84 8.38 24.18 3.33
CA SER A 84 8.96 22.94 3.79
C SER A 84 7.98 21.77 3.71
N GLY A 85 8.47 20.58 3.98
CA GLY A 85 7.62 19.43 4.24
C GLY A 85 7.47 18.40 3.13
N GLU A 86 6.76 17.34 3.47
CA GLU A 86 6.39 16.25 2.57
C GLU A 86 5.10 15.55 3.04
N VAL A 87 4.71 14.46 2.37
CA VAL A 87 3.41 13.78 2.52
C VAL A 87 3.03 13.44 3.97
N SER A 88 3.98 13.10 4.87
CA SER A 88 3.65 12.74 6.26
C SER A 88 2.89 13.85 6.99
N GLN A 89 3.16 15.12 6.68
CA GLN A 89 2.56 16.27 7.37
C GLN A 89 1.07 16.45 7.09
N LEU A 90 0.53 15.88 6.00
CA LEU A 90 -0.91 15.89 5.74
C LEU A 90 -1.71 15.12 6.80
N SER A 91 -1.04 14.21 7.51
CA SER A 91 -1.66 13.31 8.48
C SER A 91 -0.93 13.31 9.83
N GLY A 92 -0.05 14.28 10.08
CA GLY A 92 0.70 14.39 11.33
C GLY A 92 1.67 13.24 11.61
N ARG A 93 2.02 12.44 10.60
CA ARG A 93 2.92 11.29 10.72
C ARG A 93 4.36 11.74 10.98
N PRO A 94 5.22 10.85 11.53
CA PRO A 94 6.65 11.13 11.72
C PRO A 94 7.33 11.65 10.46
N LEU A 95 8.16 12.69 10.63
CA LEU A 95 8.93 13.29 9.55
C LEU A 95 10.12 12.42 9.13
N LEU A 96 10.42 12.44 7.83
CA LEU A 96 11.61 11.78 7.25
C LEU A 96 12.81 12.71 7.06
N ALA A 97 12.61 14.00 7.25
CA ALA A 97 13.62 15.03 7.08
C ALA A 97 13.48 16.05 8.22
N GLY A 98 14.60 16.55 8.72
CA GLY A 98 14.66 17.60 9.71
C GLY A 98 14.70 18.98 9.05
N GLY A 99 14.45 20.02 9.84
CA GLY A 99 14.48 21.41 9.40
C GLY A 99 15.17 22.28 10.43
N ARG A 100 16.09 23.14 10.00
CA ARG A 100 16.69 24.19 10.84
C ARG A 100 16.71 25.52 10.11
N ALA A 101 16.73 26.61 10.84
CA ALA A 101 16.98 27.91 10.27
C ALA A 101 18.42 27.97 9.75
N GLY A 102 18.60 28.60 8.58
CA GLY A 102 19.91 28.78 7.96
C GLY A 102 20.82 29.73 8.76
N PRO A 103 22.02 30.03 8.26
CA PRO A 103 23.02 30.85 8.96
C PRO A 103 22.58 32.29 9.30
N GLU A 104 21.54 32.79 8.64
CA GLU A 104 20.98 34.13 8.86
C GLU A 104 19.68 34.10 9.67
N GLY A 105 19.23 32.93 10.13
CA GLY A 105 17.91 32.73 10.71
C GLY A 105 16.81 32.70 9.64
N CYS A 106 15.55 32.61 10.07
CA CYS A 106 14.40 32.76 9.18
C CYS A 106 13.13 33.20 9.91
N VAL A 107 12.21 33.79 9.14
CA VAL A 107 10.83 34.03 9.59
C VAL A 107 9.92 33.14 8.74
N ALA A 108 9.07 32.35 9.38
CA ALA A 108 8.19 31.41 8.68
C ALA A 108 6.79 31.32 9.31
N LEU A 109 5.82 30.85 8.52
CA LEU A 109 4.45 30.59 8.93
C LEU A 109 4.19 29.10 9.06
N ALA A 110 3.59 28.70 10.18
CA ALA A 110 3.22 27.32 10.45
C ALA A 110 1.88 26.94 9.81
N PHE A 111 1.81 25.70 9.35
CA PHE A 111 0.60 25.01 8.94
C PHE A 111 0.61 23.60 9.56
N ASP A 112 -0.12 23.41 10.65
CA ASP A 112 -0.38 22.05 11.15
C ASP A 112 -1.19 21.22 10.14
N ALA A 113 -1.38 19.93 10.41
CA ALA A 113 -2.06 19.02 9.48
C ALA A 113 -3.48 19.48 9.09
N ALA A 114 -4.24 20.07 10.02
CA ALA A 114 -5.60 20.52 9.74
C ALA A 114 -5.61 21.77 8.85
N HIS A 115 -4.77 22.74 9.18
CA HIS A 115 -4.59 24.00 8.46
C HIS A 115 -3.99 23.80 7.07
N LEU A 116 -3.03 22.87 6.94
CA LEU A 116 -2.43 22.50 5.66
C LEU A 116 -3.47 21.84 4.73
N LYS A 117 -4.29 20.93 5.24
CA LYS A 117 -5.40 20.34 4.47
C LYS A 117 -6.41 21.41 4.05
N ALA A 118 -6.77 22.31 4.96
CA ALA A 118 -7.66 23.43 4.66
C ALA A 118 -7.11 24.32 3.55
N LEU A 119 -5.80 24.62 3.54
CA LEU A 119 -5.15 25.38 2.46
C LEU A 119 -5.21 24.63 1.11
N ILE A 120 -4.85 23.34 1.11
CA ILE A 120 -4.81 22.52 -0.10
C ILE A 120 -6.20 22.31 -0.71
N ILE A 121 -7.24 22.27 0.11
CA ILE A 121 -8.64 22.15 -0.32
C ILE A 121 -9.21 23.52 -0.72
N GLY A 122 -8.95 24.55 0.08
CA GLY A 122 -9.49 25.89 -0.10
C GLY A 122 -8.88 26.67 -1.28
N SER A 123 -7.69 26.28 -1.75
CA SER A 123 -7.07 26.83 -2.95
C SER A 123 -6.59 25.71 -3.87
N ALA A 124 -7.30 25.50 -4.99
CA ALA A 124 -6.94 24.45 -5.95
C ALA A 124 -5.53 24.64 -6.53
N GLU A 125 -5.14 25.88 -6.85
CA GLU A 125 -3.82 26.20 -7.40
C GLU A 125 -2.69 25.92 -6.40
N ILE A 126 -2.80 26.45 -5.17
CA ILE A 126 -1.79 26.20 -4.12
C ILE A 126 -1.78 24.72 -3.74
N GLY A 127 -2.96 24.10 -3.64
CA GLY A 127 -3.10 22.68 -3.35
C GLY A 127 -2.43 21.79 -4.40
N GLU A 128 -2.53 22.13 -5.68
CA GLU A 128 -1.81 21.42 -6.74
C GLU A 128 -0.29 21.55 -6.58
N ILE A 129 0.20 22.77 -6.31
CA ILE A 129 1.63 23.05 -6.11
C ILE A 129 2.18 22.25 -4.92
N ILE A 130 1.51 22.31 -3.75
CA ILE A 130 1.93 21.62 -2.54
C ILE A 130 1.90 20.11 -2.73
N MET A 131 0.79 19.55 -3.24
CA MET A 131 0.67 18.10 -3.43
C MET A 131 1.71 17.58 -4.42
N ARG A 132 1.95 18.30 -5.52
CA ARG A 132 2.99 17.93 -6.50
C ARG A 132 4.37 17.95 -5.86
N ALA A 133 4.70 19.00 -5.12
CA ALA A 133 5.98 19.12 -4.42
C ALA A 133 6.17 17.98 -3.42
N TYR A 134 5.18 17.70 -2.57
CA TYR A 134 5.25 16.68 -1.53
C TYR A 134 5.40 15.27 -2.11
N ILE A 135 4.63 14.95 -3.16
CA ILE A 135 4.73 13.66 -3.84
C ILE A 135 6.13 13.49 -4.44
N LEU A 136 6.67 14.52 -5.09
CA LEU A 136 7.99 14.43 -5.73
C LEU A 136 9.13 14.36 -4.70
N ARG A 137 9.06 15.12 -3.61
CA ARG A 137 10.00 15.03 -2.48
C ARG A 137 9.99 13.61 -1.89
N ARG A 138 8.80 13.02 -1.71
CA ARG A 138 8.70 11.62 -1.24
C ARG A 138 9.35 10.63 -2.22
N VAL A 139 9.14 10.82 -3.52
CA VAL A 139 9.78 9.99 -4.55
C VAL A 139 11.30 10.14 -4.56
N GLU A 140 11.82 11.36 -4.36
CA GLU A 140 13.25 11.65 -4.25
C GLU A 140 13.86 10.91 -3.04
N LEU A 141 13.22 11.00 -1.86
CA LEU A 141 13.65 10.31 -0.65
C LEU A 141 13.68 8.78 -0.82
N ILE A 142 12.75 8.22 -1.58
CA ILE A 142 12.72 6.77 -1.89
C ILE A 142 13.85 6.38 -2.84
N GLN A 143 14.21 7.22 -3.82
CA GLN A 143 15.18 6.87 -4.86
C GLN A 143 16.63 7.06 -4.43
N PHE A 144 16.95 8.16 -3.75
CA PHE A 144 18.35 8.53 -3.46
C PHE A 144 18.90 7.91 -2.16
N GLY A 145 18.14 7.06 -1.48
CA GLY A 145 18.55 6.45 -0.20
C GLY A 145 18.82 7.49 0.89
N GLY A 146 19.33 7.06 2.05
CA GLY A 146 19.72 7.97 3.14
C GLY A 146 18.55 8.70 3.82
N ALA A 147 17.35 8.17 3.74
CA ALA A 147 16.21 8.62 4.51
C ALA A 147 15.33 7.41 4.85
N GLY A 148 14.60 7.50 5.97
CA GLY A 148 13.81 6.38 6.47
C GLY A 148 14.67 5.34 7.20
N SER A 149 14.48 4.07 6.88
CA SER A 149 15.02 2.96 7.68
C SER A 149 16.20 2.24 7.02
N THR A 150 17.11 1.72 7.84
CA THR A 150 18.18 0.84 7.36
C THR A 150 17.89 -0.60 7.76
N LEU A 151 17.77 -1.49 6.77
CA LEU A 151 17.63 -2.93 6.96
C LEU A 151 18.99 -3.61 6.85
N ILE A 152 19.29 -4.55 7.74
CA ILE A 152 20.57 -5.28 7.74
C ILE A 152 20.28 -6.77 7.84
N GLY A 153 20.72 -7.56 6.88
CA GLY A 153 20.49 -9.01 6.85
C GLY A 153 21.20 -9.67 5.68
N HIS A 154 20.91 -10.95 5.40
CA HIS A 154 21.52 -11.62 4.25
C HIS A 154 20.63 -11.56 2.99
N PRO A 155 21.21 -11.28 1.81
CA PRO A 155 20.46 -11.23 0.57
C PRO A 155 19.68 -12.53 0.29
N GLY A 156 18.39 -12.39 -0.05
CA GLY A 156 17.53 -13.52 -0.41
C GLY A 156 16.85 -14.23 0.77
N GLU A 157 17.15 -13.86 2.01
CA GLU A 157 16.42 -14.37 3.17
C GLU A 157 14.96 -13.93 3.17
N ARG A 158 14.09 -14.82 3.66
CA ARG A 158 12.64 -14.64 3.65
C ARG A 158 12.21 -13.39 4.41
N ASP A 159 12.71 -13.19 5.62
CA ASP A 159 12.28 -12.09 6.49
C ASP A 159 12.83 -10.74 6.04
N LEU A 160 14.07 -10.70 5.52
CA LEU A 160 14.60 -9.49 4.89
C LEU A 160 13.79 -9.11 3.63
N THR A 161 13.41 -10.09 2.81
CA THR A 161 12.57 -9.87 1.62
C THR A 161 11.17 -9.40 2.01
N ARG A 162 10.60 -9.96 3.08
CA ARG A 162 9.30 -9.55 3.65
C ARG A 162 9.32 -8.07 4.06
N LEU A 163 10.29 -7.66 4.88
CA LEU A 163 10.39 -6.27 5.36
C LEU A 163 10.63 -5.28 4.22
N GLN A 164 11.53 -5.59 3.28
CA GLN A 164 11.74 -4.77 2.07
C GLN A 164 10.43 -4.61 1.28
N GLY A 165 9.70 -5.71 1.11
CA GLY A 165 8.40 -5.70 0.43
C GLY A 165 7.38 -4.83 1.16
N PHE A 166 7.30 -4.92 2.49
CA PHE A 166 6.42 -4.11 3.32
C PHE A 166 6.74 -2.61 3.20
N LEU A 167 8.00 -2.21 3.39
CA LEU A 167 8.41 -0.80 3.31
C LEU A 167 8.23 -0.24 1.89
N SER A 168 8.61 -1.02 0.86
CA SER A 168 8.40 -0.64 -0.54
C SER A 168 6.93 -0.39 -0.83
N ARG A 169 6.04 -1.35 -0.52
CA ARG A 169 4.59 -1.21 -0.79
C ARG A 169 3.94 -0.08 0.01
N SER A 170 4.47 0.22 1.19
CA SER A 170 4.02 1.36 2.01
C SER A 170 4.58 2.71 1.53
N GLY A 171 5.42 2.75 0.48
CA GLY A 171 6.05 3.98 0.00
C GLY A 171 7.01 4.59 1.03
N TYR A 172 7.62 3.75 1.86
CA TYR A 172 8.54 4.16 2.90
C TYR A 172 9.99 3.98 2.43
N PRO A 173 10.82 5.04 2.46
CA PRO A 173 12.20 4.95 2.02
C PRO A 173 13.01 4.06 2.95
N HIS A 174 13.87 3.23 2.36
CA HIS A 174 14.76 2.36 3.13
C HIS A 174 16.00 2.01 2.30
N VAL A 175 17.06 1.65 3.01
CA VAL A 175 18.28 1.08 2.44
C VAL A 175 18.51 -0.31 3.01
N VAL A 176 19.21 -1.16 2.26
CA VAL A 176 19.51 -2.54 2.66
C VAL A 176 21.01 -2.70 2.64
N LEU A 177 21.57 -3.17 3.75
CA LEU A 177 22.97 -3.50 3.92
C LEU A 177 23.11 -5.01 4.15
N ASP A 178 24.09 -5.61 3.50
CA ASP A 178 24.46 -7.00 3.73
C ASP A 178 25.17 -7.14 5.08
N ALA A 179 24.66 -8.00 5.95
CA ALA A 179 25.21 -8.23 7.29
C ALA A 179 26.67 -8.74 7.27
N ALA A 180 27.13 -9.36 6.18
CA ALA A 180 28.47 -9.92 6.04
C ALA A 180 29.38 -9.05 5.17
N SER A 181 28.91 -8.59 4.00
CA SER A 181 29.78 -7.93 3.02
C SER A 181 29.87 -6.41 3.20
N ASP A 182 28.79 -5.73 3.62
CA ASP A 182 28.82 -4.30 3.88
C ASP A 182 29.57 -3.96 5.17
N HIS A 183 30.46 -2.96 5.11
CA HIS A 183 31.28 -2.55 6.24
C HIS A 183 30.44 -2.03 7.42
N GLU A 184 29.49 -1.12 7.15
CA GLU A 184 28.64 -0.55 8.21
C GLU A 184 27.69 -1.59 8.82
N GLY A 185 27.08 -2.44 7.99
CA GLY A 185 26.19 -3.51 8.44
C GLY A 185 26.90 -4.50 9.35
N ARG A 186 28.05 -5.03 8.91
CA ARG A 186 28.90 -5.94 9.70
C ARG A 186 29.41 -5.30 10.98
N ALA A 187 29.80 -4.03 10.94
CA ALA A 187 30.26 -3.30 12.13
C ALA A 187 29.15 -3.16 13.18
N LEU A 188 27.90 -2.90 12.77
CA LEU A 188 26.76 -2.82 13.69
C LEU A 188 26.41 -4.19 14.28
N VAL A 189 26.34 -5.24 13.44
CA VAL A 189 26.09 -6.63 13.86
C VAL A 189 27.14 -7.08 14.88
N GLY A 190 28.42 -6.85 14.60
CA GLY A 190 29.51 -7.20 15.50
C GLY A 190 29.50 -6.40 16.81
N ARG A 191 29.22 -5.09 16.76
CA ARG A 191 29.18 -4.22 17.94
C ARG A 191 28.03 -4.58 18.89
N LEU A 192 26.88 -4.96 18.35
CA LEU A 192 25.69 -5.30 19.13
C LEU A 192 25.63 -6.78 19.52
N GLY A 193 26.58 -7.61 19.06
CA GLY A 193 26.62 -9.04 19.36
C GLY A 193 25.40 -9.80 18.83
N ILE A 194 24.92 -9.43 17.65
CA ILE A 194 23.68 -9.94 17.06
C ILE A 194 23.87 -11.38 16.60
N LEU A 195 22.98 -12.27 17.03
CA LEU A 195 22.97 -13.67 16.60
C LEU A 195 22.33 -13.83 15.22
N PRO A 196 22.67 -14.87 14.44
CA PRO A 196 22.10 -15.06 13.09
C PRO A 196 20.57 -15.14 13.04
N ASP A 197 19.93 -15.67 14.07
CA ASP A 197 18.46 -15.79 14.21
C ASP A 197 17.77 -14.48 14.62
N GLU A 198 18.54 -13.48 15.07
CA GLU A 198 18.06 -12.12 15.34
C GLU A 198 18.07 -11.22 14.09
N LEU A 199 18.57 -11.72 12.95
CA LEU A 199 18.48 -11.05 11.65
C LEU A 199 17.10 -11.29 10.99
N PRO A 200 16.62 -10.36 10.15
CA PRO A 200 17.22 -9.07 9.83
C PRO A 200 17.05 -8.02 10.94
N LEU A 201 17.99 -7.09 11.07
CA LEU A 201 17.83 -5.88 11.87
C LEU A 201 17.13 -4.79 11.07
N MET A 202 16.45 -3.90 11.79
CA MET A 202 15.90 -2.67 11.26
C MET A 202 16.27 -1.49 12.17
N VAL A 203 17.00 -0.52 11.63
CA VAL A 203 17.26 0.75 12.29
C VAL A 203 16.22 1.76 11.83
N CYS A 204 15.41 2.25 12.76
CA CYS A 204 14.39 3.26 12.51
C CYS A 204 15.01 4.67 12.45
N PRO A 205 14.33 5.67 11.84
CA PRO A 205 14.88 7.02 11.71
C PRO A 205 15.22 7.72 13.03
N ASN A 206 14.54 7.34 14.11
CA ASN A 206 14.79 7.84 15.47
C ASN A 206 15.98 7.15 16.17
N GLY A 207 16.72 6.27 15.47
CA GLY A 207 17.86 5.53 15.98
C GLY A 207 17.53 4.23 16.73
N SER A 208 16.26 3.92 16.96
CA SER A 208 15.89 2.62 17.57
C SER A 208 16.23 1.46 16.64
N VAL A 209 16.69 0.34 17.24
CA VAL A 209 17.07 -0.88 16.51
C VAL A 209 16.12 -1.99 16.89
N LEU A 210 15.41 -2.53 15.90
CA LEU A 210 14.57 -3.70 16.04
C LEU A 210 15.32 -4.94 15.53
N LYS A 211 15.22 -6.04 16.28
CA LYS A 211 15.79 -7.34 15.93
C LYS A 211 14.68 -8.23 15.40
N HIS A 212 14.88 -8.82 14.23
CA HIS A 212 13.91 -9.69 13.55
C HIS A 212 12.44 -9.18 13.63
N PRO A 213 12.15 -7.92 13.27
CA PRO A 213 10.82 -7.36 13.51
C PRO A 213 9.74 -7.98 12.62
N THR A 214 8.54 -8.06 13.18
CA THR A 214 7.29 -8.21 12.44
C THR A 214 6.96 -6.93 11.67
N ASP A 215 6.08 -7.03 10.66
CA ASP A 215 5.61 -5.85 9.91
C ASP A 215 4.89 -4.85 10.83
N ALA A 216 4.20 -5.34 11.87
CA ALA A 216 3.50 -4.50 12.86
C ALA A 216 4.46 -3.71 13.76
N GLU A 217 5.53 -4.35 14.28
CA GLU A 217 6.56 -3.66 15.07
C GLU A 217 7.29 -2.61 14.23
N ALA A 218 7.65 -2.97 12.99
CA ALA A 218 8.23 -2.03 12.04
C ALA A 218 7.30 -0.83 11.80
N ALA A 219 6.02 -1.06 11.54
CA ALA A 219 5.06 0.00 11.28
C ALA A 219 4.80 0.92 12.47
N CYS A 220 4.80 0.36 13.69
CA CYS A 220 4.68 1.13 14.94
C CYS A 220 5.88 2.06 15.11
N CYS A 221 7.10 1.51 14.95
CA CYS A 221 8.35 2.27 15.04
C CYS A 221 8.40 3.45 14.05
N LEU A 222 7.89 3.24 12.83
CA LEU A 222 7.89 4.25 11.77
C LEU A 222 6.68 5.20 11.80
N GLY A 223 5.73 4.97 12.69
CA GLY A 223 4.45 5.69 12.73
C GLY A 223 3.64 5.58 11.44
N ILE A 224 3.80 4.48 10.70
CA ILE A 224 2.91 4.11 9.60
C ILE A 224 1.55 3.69 10.17
N MET A 225 1.59 2.96 11.29
CA MET A 225 0.41 2.58 12.05
C MET A 225 -0.03 3.79 12.91
N PRO A 226 -1.24 4.33 12.68
CA PRO A 226 -1.77 5.43 13.49
C PRO A 226 -2.13 4.94 14.89
N GLU A 227 -2.13 5.86 15.84
CA GLU A 227 -2.76 5.63 17.14
C GLU A 227 -4.28 5.67 16.96
N LEU A 228 -4.97 4.64 17.44
CA LEU A 228 -6.42 4.53 17.34
C LEU A 228 -7.04 5.01 18.65
N ASP A 229 -7.80 6.10 18.58
CA ASP A 229 -8.58 6.58 19.72
C ASP A 229 -9.95 5.87 19.77
N PRO A 230 -10.24 5.04 20.80
CA PRO A 230 -11.48 4.27 20.92
C PRO A 230 -12.73 5.15 21.19
N ALA A 231 -12.54 6.44 21.47
CA ALA A 231 -13.63 7.41 21.61
C ALA A 231 -14.10 7.96 20.25
N ILE A 232 -13.30 7.80 19.19
CA ILE A 232 -13.68 8.24 17.84
C ILE A 232 -14.78 7.34 17.28
N LEU A 233 -15.88 7.96 16.87
CA LEU A 233 -16.89 7.35 16.01
C LEU A 233 -16.67 7.82 14.56
N TYR A 234 -16.36 6.88 13.68
CA TYR A 234 -16.25 7.14 12.24
C TYR A 234 -17.63 7.07 11.58
N ASP A 235 -17.82 7.83 10.50
CA ASP A 235 -19.02 7.69 9.67
C ASP A 235 -18.93 6.42 8.83
N VAL A 236 -17.72 6.09 8.36
CA VAL A 236 -17.42 4.86 7.63
C VAL A 236 -16.05 4.29 8.01
N ALA A 237 -16.04 3.00 8.32
CA ALA A 237 -14.82 2.19 8.39
C ALA A 237 -14.71 1.27 7.17
N ILE A 238 -13.57 1.32 6.48
CA ILE A 238 -13.32 0.55 5.27
C ILE A 238 -12.29 -0.54 5.60
N VAL A 239 -12.66 -1.80 5.38
CA VAL A 239 -11.78 -2.96 5.62
C VAL A 239 -11.14 -3.40 4.30
N GLY A 240 -9.91 -2.96 4.07
CA GLY A 240 -9.09 -3.22 2.89
C GLY A 240 -8.64 -1.91 2.22
N ALA A 241 -7.36 -1.79 1.90
CA ALA A 241 -6.73 -0.64 1.24
C ALA A 241 -6.29 -0.99 -0.20
N GLY A 242 -7.00 -1.91 -0.85
CA GLY A 242 -6.92 -2.14 -2.29
C GLY A 242 -7.53 -1.00 -3.11
N PRO A 243 -7.57 -1.11 -4.45
CA PRO A 243 -8.11 -0.06 -5.32
C PRO A 243 -9.56 0.35 -4.96
N SER A 244 -10.43 -0.61 -4.63
CA SER A 244 -11.81 -0.34 -4.22
C SER A 244 -11.88 0.41 -2.88
N GLY A 245 -11.14 -0.05 -1.88
CA GLY A 245 -11.12 0.58 -0.56
C GLY A 245 -10.50 1.97 -0.55
N LEU A 246 -9.39 2.15 -1.27
CA LEU A 246 -8.78 3.48 -1.45
C LEU A 246 -9.70 4.43 -2.21
N ALA A 247 -10.41 3.95 -3.24
CA ALA A 247 -11.41 4.76 -3.93
C ALA A 247 -12.55 5.17 -2.98
N ALA A 248 -13.11 4.22 -2.22
CA ALA A 248 -14.13 4.54 -1.22
C ALA A 248 -13.62 5.56 -0.19
N ALA A 249 -12.36 5.45 0.25
CA ALA A 249 -11.78 6.41 1.18
C ALA A 249 -11.66 7.82 0.59
N VAL A 250 -11.22 7.94 -0.67
CA VAL A 250 -11.13 9.23 -1.38
C VAL A 250 -12.52 9.87 -1.49
N TYR A 251 -13.50 9.13 -2.03
CA TYR A 251 -14.82 9.68 -2.30
C TYR A 251 -15.55 10.04 -1.01
N ALA A 252 -15.57 9.14 -0.02
CA ALA A 252 -16.22 9.40 1.27
C ALA A 252 -15.61 10.60 2.01
N ALA A 253 -14.27 10.69 2.07
CA ALA A 253 -13.62 11.81 2.74
C ALA A 253 -13.81 13.13 1.98
N SER A 254 -13.86 13.09 0.65
CA SER A 254 -14.13 14.29 -0.16
C SER A 254 -15.55 14.86 0.04
N GLU A 255 -16.50 14.02 0.46
CA GLU A 255 -17.86 14.42 0.83
C GLU A 255 -17.99 14.80 2.32
N GLY A 256 -16.87 14.91 3.03
CA GLY A 256 -16.80 15.38 4.41
C GLY A 256 -17.10 14.33 5.47
N LEU A 257 -17.17 13.05 5.10
CA LEU A 257 -17.34 11.96 6.06
C LEU A 257 -16.05 11.73 6.86
N ARG A 258 -16.19 11.34 8.13
CA ARG A 258 -15.06 10.87 8.93
C ARG A 258 -14.73 9.43 8.57
N VAL A 259 -13.60 9.23 7.89
CA VAL A 259 -13.22 7.94 7.28
C VAL A 259 -12.00 7.33 7.95
N ILE A 260 -12.04 6.03 8.21
CA ILE A 260 -10.86 5.20 8.45
C ILE A 260 -10.82 4.02 7.47
N ALA A 261 -9.68 3.80 6.83
CA ALA A 261 -9.39 2.60 6.05
C ALA A 261 -8.34 1.74 6.76
N ILE A 262 -8.59 0.45 6.88
CA ILE A 262 -7.79 -0.50 7.65
C ILE A 262 -7.35 -1.62 6.70
N ASP A 263 -6.06 -1.96 6.66
CA ASP A 263 -5.57 -3.10 5.86
C ASP A 263 -4.46 -3.84 6.59
N ALA A 264 -4.51 -5.16 6.50
CA ALA A 264 -3.61 -6.10 7.17
C ALA A 264 -2.15 -6.02 6.70
N ARG A 265 -1.88 -5.41 5.54
CA ARG A 265 -0.56 -5.47 4.90
C ARG A 265 -0.04 -4.09 4.50
N ALA A 266 -0.63 -3.51 3.46
CA ALA A 266 -0.14 -2.29 2.83
C ALA A 266 -1.17 -1.76 1.84
N ILE A 267 -0.98 -0.52 1.40
CA ILE A 267 -1.80 0.06 0.33
C ILE A 267 -1.68 -0.71 -0.99
N GLY A 268 -2.76 -0.65 -1.77
CA GLY A 268 -2.84 -1.19 -3.12
C GLY A 268 -3.36 -2.63 -3.21
N GLY A 269 -3.44 -3.35 -2.09
CA GLY A 269 -3.91 -4.74 -2.07
C GLY A 269 -3.17 -5.61 -3.11
N GLN A 270 -3.89 -6.55 -3.72
CA GLN A 270 -3.32 -7.38 -4.79
C GLN A 270 -2.90 -6.58 -6.03
N ALA A 271 -3.66 -5.53 -6.40
CA ALA A 271 -3.34 -4.73 -7.56
C ALA A 271 -1.99 -4.01 -7.39
N GLY A 272 -1.64 -3.62 -6.16
CA GLY A 272 -0.37 -2.98 -5.80
C GLY A 272 0.86 -3.76 -6.23
N SER A 273 0.78 -5.09 -6.34
CA SER A 273 1.88 -5.93 -6.82
C SER A 273 1.94 -6.08 -8.35
N SER A 274 1.00 -5.50 -9.10
CA SER A 274 1.07 -5.50 -10.56
C SER A 274 2.18 -4.55 -11.04
N SER A 275 3.11 -5.09 -11.82
CA SER A 275 4.21 -4.32 -12.42
C SER A 275 3.70 -3.24 -13.40
N ARG A 276 2.64 -3.54 -14.15
CA ARG A 276 2.03 -2.62 -15.11
C ARG A 276 0.58 -3.00 -15.41
N ILE A 277 -0.31 -2.02 -15.26
CA ILE A 277 -1.73 -2.09 -15.60
C ILE A 277 -1.94 -1.24 -16.85
N GLU A 278 -2.14 -1.90 -18.00
CA GLU A 278 -2.33 -1.24 -19.30
C GLU A 278 -3.81 -1.07 -19.68
N ASN A 279 -4.71 -1.75 -18.98
CA ASN A 279 -6.15 -1.71 -19.21
C ASN A 279 -6.90 -0.80 -18.21
N TYR A 280 -6.21 0.18 -17.62
CA TYR A 280 -6.83 1.21 -16.79
C TYR A 280 -6.92 2.52 -17.58
N LEU A 281 -8.14 2.99 -17.81
CA LEU A 281 -8.41 4.16 -18.64
C LEU A 281 -7.70 5.42 -18.09
N GLY A 282 -7.14 6.24 -18.99
CA GLY A 282 -6.42 7.47 -18.64
C GLY A 282 -4.91 7.32 -18.53
N PHE A 283 -4.37 6.10 -18.58
CA PHE A 283 -2.92 5.84 -18.62
C PHE A 283 -2.53 5.15 -19.93
N PRO A 284 -2.31 5.89 -21.02
CA PRO A 284 -2.05 5.31 -22.35
C PRO A 284 -0.77 4.47 -22.41
N THR A 285 0.19 4.73 -21.53
CA THR A 285 1.42 3.95 -21.37
C THR A 285 1.33 2.95 -20.19
N GLY A 286 0.13 2.74 -19.66
CA GLY A 286 -0.10 1.98 -18.42
C GLY A 286 0.46 2.66 -17.17
N ILE A 287 0.11 2.10 -16.02
CA ILE A 287 0.58 2.55 -14.70
C ILE A 287 0.90 1.33 -13.83
N SER A 288 1.95 1.38 -13.00
CA SER A 288 2.16 0.29 -12.03
C SER A 288 1.08 0.31 -10.96
N GLY A 289 0.75 -0.86 -10.41
CA GLY A 289 -0.24 -0.97 -9.34
C GLY A 289 0.12 -0.14 -8.11
N GLN A 290 1.39 -0.15 -7.73
CA GLN A 290 1.92 0.65 -6.64
C GLN A 290 1.78 2.16 -6.90
N ALA A 291 2.04 2.62 -8.12
CA ALA A 291 1.89 4.04 -8.45
C ALA A 291 0.41 4.47 -8.46
N LEU A 292 -0.49 3.61 -8.92
CA LEU A 292 -1.93 3.84 -8.85
C LEU A 292 -2.41 3.94 -7.39
N ALA A 293 -2.02 2.97 -6.56
CA ALA A 293 -2.35 2.94 -5.14
C ALA A 293 -1.78 4.12 -4.37
N GLY A 294 -0.51 4.48 -4.61
CA GLY A 294 0.14 5.63 -3.97
C GLY A 294 -0.53 6.96 -4.32
N ARG A 295 -1.02 7.13 -5.56
CA ARG A 295 -1.81 8.31 -5.95
C ARG A 295 -3.13 8.37 -5.19
N ALA A 296 -3.86 7.26 -5.10
CA ALA A 296 -5.13 7.19 -4.38
C ALA A 296 -4.93 7.41 -2.86
N PHE A 297 -3.88 6.83 -2.29
CA PHE A 297 -3.48 7.04 -0.89
C PHE A 297 -3.24 8.53 -0.59
N ASN A 298 -2.45 9.22 -1.42
CA ASN A 298 -2.19 10.65 -1.24
C ASN A 298 -3.46 11.50 -1.39
N GLN A 299 -4.39 11.12 -2.27
CA GLN A 299 -5.68 11.78 -2.40
C GLN A 299 -6.55 11.58 -1.14
N ALA A 300 -6.59 10.37 -0.60
CA ALA A 300 -7.35 10.07 0.61
C ALA A 300 -6.80 10.86 1.81
N LEU A 301 -5.47 10.93 1.98
CA LEU A 301 -4.84 11.75 3.02
C LEU A 301 -5.14 13.25 2.84
N LYS A 302 -5.10 13.76 1.60
CA LYS A 302 -5.45 15.15 1.29
C LYS A 302 -6.86 15.49 1.81
N PHE A 303 -7.83 14.61 1.63
CA PHE A 303 -9.20 14.80 2.10
C PHE A 303 -9.39 14.47 3.59
N GLY A 304 -8.36 13.99 4.27
CA GLY A 304 -8.38 13.72 5.70
C GLY A 304 -8.83 12.32 6.09
N ALA A 305 -8.90 11.36 5.16
CA ALA A 305 -9.09 9.97 5.51
C ALA A 305 -7.91 9.46 6.36
N GLU A 306 -8.22 8.72 7.42
CA GLU A 306 -7.23 8.00 8.20
C GLU A 306 -6.97 6.63 7.56
N ILE A 307 -5.71 6.22 7.47
CA ILE A 307 -5.34 4.95 6.84
C ILE A 307 -4.42 4.20 7.80
N ALA A 308 -4.92 3.10 8.36
CA ALA A 308 -4.30 2.34 9.42
C ALA A 308 -3.69 1.02 8.91
N LEU A 309 -2.35 0.95 8.92
CA LEU A 309 -1.57 -0.10 8.25
C LEU A 309 -0.32 -0.46 9.06
N PRO A 310 0.10 -1.73 9.09
CA PRO A 310 -0.71 -2.93 8.88
C PRO A 310 -1.58 -3.18 10.13
N LEU A 311 -2.86 -3.46 9.94
CA LEU A 311 -3.79 -3.86 11.00
C LEU A 311 -4.80 -4.87 10.46
N ASP A 312 -4.84 -6.05 11.07
CA ASP A 312 -5.83 -7.06 10.78
C ASP A 312 -7.16 -6.75 11.50
N VAL A 313 -8.26 -7.00 10.79
CA VAL A 313 -9.62 -6.99 11.35
C VAL A 313 -10.01 -8.43 11.62
N SER A 314 -10.14 -8.79 12.89
CA SER A 314 -10.41 -10.16 13.33
C SER A 314 -11.90 -10.48 13.40
N GLU A 315 -12.75 -9.48 13.63
CA GLU A 315 -14.20 -9.67 13.74
C GLU A 315 -15.00 -8.40 13.40
N LEU A 316 -16.13 -8.59 12.72
CA LEU A 316 -17.22 -7.61 12.62
C LEU A 316 -18.29 -7.89 13.68
N VAL A 317 -18.52 -6.92 14.57
CA VAL A 317 -19.58 -6.97 15.58
C VAL A 317 -20.68 -5.98 15.17
N PRO A 318 -21.81 -6.47 14.62
CA PRO A 318 -22.91 -5.60 14.21
C PRO A 318 -23.63 -4.98 15.42
N ALA A 319 -24.35 -3.90 15.18
CA ALA A 319 -25.25 -3.35 16.18
C ALA A 319 -26.37 -4.37 16.52
N PRO A 320 -26.85 -4.44 17.77
CA PRO A 320 -28.05 -5.21 18.11
C PRO A 320 -29.24 -4.83 17.22
N ALA A 321 -30.07 -5.80 16.84
CA ALA A 321 -31.17 -5.58 15.89
C ALA A 321 -32.20 -4.54 16.39
N ASP A 322 -32.41 -4.46 17.70
CA ASP A 322 -33.27 -3.49 18.38
C ASP A 322 -32.63 -2.10 18.55
N ARG A 323 -31.33 -1.96 18.24
CA ARG A 323 -30.57 -0.69 18.32
C ARG A 323 -29.90 -0.32 17.01
N LEU A 324 -30.40 -0.86 15.90
CA LEU A 324 -29.92 -0.55 14.55
C LEU A 324 -30.03 0.95 14.26
N GLY A 325 -28.96 1.56 13.71
CA GLY A 325 -28.90 3.00 13.44
C GLY A 325 -28.66 3.89 14.68
N ILE A 326 -28.78 3.33 15.88
CA ILE A 326 -28.50 4.00 17.16
C ILE A 326 -27.08 3.70 17.61
N ASP A 327 -26.79 2.41 17.80
CA ASP A 327 -25.49 1.91 18.25
C ASP A 327 -24.52 1.73 17.08
N PRO A 328 -23.21 1.99 17.30
CA PRO A 328 -22.22 1.83 16.25
C PRO A 328 -21.91 0.35 15.96
N ILE A 329 -21.51 0.08 14.73
CA ILE A 329 -20.86 -1.18 14.36
C ILE A 329 -19.43 -1.13 14.89
N MET A 330 -18.95 -2.25 15.43
CA MET A 330 -17.60 -2.36 15.98
C MET A 330 -16.76 -3.36 15.18
N LEU A 331 -15.54 -2.96 14.84
CA LEU A 331 -14.51 -3.83 14.28
C LEU A 331 -13.50 -4.15 15.38
N ARG A 332 -13.27 -5.43 15.64
CA ARG A 332 -12.17 -5.88 16.50
C ARG A 332 -10.91 -6.04 15.65
N LEU A 333 -9.82 -5.51 16.16
CA LEU A 333 -8.51 -5.55 15.53
C LEU A 333 -7.55 -6.37 16.38
N ASP A 334 -6.38 -6.69 15.83
CA ASP A 334 -5.33 -7.36 16.61
C ASP A 334 -4.90 -6.54 17.83
N GLY A 335 -4.55 -7.20 18.93
CA GLY A 335 -4.02 -6.58 20.15
C GLY A 335 -5.04 -5.77 20.94
N ASP A 336 -6.25 -6.32 21.14
CA ASP A 336 -7.37 -5.74 21.91
C ASP A 336 -7.88 -4.37 21.42
N ARG A 337 -7.46 -3.93 20.24
CA ARG A 337 -7.89 -2.66 19.63
C ARG A 337 -9.27 -2.78 19.01
N THR A 338 -10.01 -1.68 19.00
CA THR A 338 -11.35 -1.61 18.39
C THR A 338 -11.56 -0.33 17.62
N VAL A 339 -12.30 -0.40 16.51
CA VAL A 339 -12.79 0.76 15.75
C VAL A 339 -14.32 0.75 15.75
N LYS A 340 -14.92 1.92 15.98
CA LYS A 340 -16.38 2.10 15.95
C LYS A 340 -16.78 2.94 14.74
N ALA A 341 -17.79 2.49 14.00
CA ALA A 341 -18.28 3.21 12.84
C ALA A 341 -19.81 3.10 12.70
N ARG A 342 -20.41 4.11 12.06
CA ARG A 342 -21.84 4.09 11.71
C ARG A 342 -22.14 3.16 10.54
N THR A 343 -21.20 3.06 9.60
CA THR A 343 -21.25 2.15 8.46
C THR A 343 -19.91 1.44 8.28
N VAL A 344 -19.92 0.25 7.68
CA VAL A 344 -18.72 -0.50 7.34
C VAL A 344 -18.72 -0.86 5.86
N VAL A 345 -17.58 -0.71 5.18
CA VAL A 345 -17.37 -1.18 3.81
C VAL A 345 -16.32 -2.28 3.80
N ILE A 346 -16.71 -3.49 3.42
CA ILE A 346 -15.82 -4.62 3.25
C ILE A 346 -15.21 -4.56 1.85
N ALA A 347 -13.92 -4.21 1.79
CA ALA A 347 -13.10 -4.10 0.58
C ALA A 347 -11.86 -5.02 0.65
N SER A 348 -11.96 -6.14 1.39
CA SER A 348 -10.84 -7.03 1.73
C SER A 348 -10.28 -7.81 0.55
N GLY A 349 -10.93 -7.72 -0.61
CA GLY A 349 -10.51 -8.36 -1.85
C GLY A 349 -10.46 -9.88 -1.76
N ALA A 350 -9.49 -10.46 -2.47
CA ALA A 350 -9.27 -11.90 -2.52
C ALA A 350 -7.77 -12.21 -2.39
N ARG A 351 -7.44 -13.47 -2.13
CA ARG A 351 -6.08 -14.02 -2.15
C ARG A 351 -5.97 -15.05 -3.25
N TYR A 352 -4.77 -15.20 -3.83
CA TYR A 352 -4.54 -16.29 -4.77
C TYR A 352 -4.69 -17.63 -4.05
N ARG A 353 -5.36 -18.58 -4.70
CA ARG A 353 -5.56 -19.92 -4.19
C ARG A 353 -4.21 -20.60 -4.02
N ARG A 354 -4.10 -21.46 -3.00
CA ARG A 354 -2.97 -22.37 -2.85
C ARG A 354 -3.27 -23.65 -3.62
N PRO A 355 -2.38 -24.11 -4.53
CA PRO A 355 -2.57 -25.41 -5.16
C PRO A 355 -2.37 -26.52 -4.12
N ALA A 356 -3.05 -27.65 -4.32
CA ALA A 356 -2.97 -28.80 -3.43
C ALA A 356 -1.66 -29.58 -3.65
N ILE A 357 -0.53 -28.94 -3.34
CA ILE A 357 0.81 -29.54 -3.42
C ILE A 357 1.30 -29.82 -1.99
N PRO A 358 1.73 -31.06 -1.68
CA PRO A 358 2.26 -31.40 -0.37
C PRO A 358 3.40 -30.44 0.04
N ASN A 359 3.39 -30.00 1.30
CA ASN A 359 4.44 -29.16 1.90
C ASN A 359 4.71 -27.81 1.21
N ILE A 360 3.78 -27.29 0.39
CA ILE A 360 3.97 -26.03 -0.34
C ILE A 360 4.36 -24.85 0.56
N ALA A 361 3.85 -24.82 1.79
CA ALA A 361 4.12 -23.77 2.78
C ALA A 361 5.62 -23.64 3.13
N ARG A 362 6.42 -24.71 2.99
CA ARG A 362 7.87 -24.67 3.22
C ARG A 362 8.61 -23.81 2.19
N PHE A 363 8.06 -23.70 0.99
CA PHE A 363 8.68 -22.98 -0.12
C PHE A 363 8.17 -21.55 -0.28
N GLU A 364 7.10 -21.15 0.41
CA GLU A 364 6.53 -19.81 0.34
C GLU A 364 7.52 -18.73 0.81
N GLY A 365 7.64 -17.65 0.04
CA GLY A 365 8.51 -16.50 0.33
C GLY A 365 9.92 -16.64 -0.23
N ALA A 366 10.55 -17.80 -0.08
CA ALA A 366 11.85 -18.09 -0.68
C ALA A 366 11.71 -18.54 -2.14
N GLY A 367 11.15 -19.73 -2.35
CA GLY A 367 11.06 -20.38 -3.65
C GLY A 367 9.72 -20.26 -4.38
N ILE A 368 8.66 -19.86 -3.68
CA ILE A 368 7.36 -19.55 -4.27
C ILE A 368 7.00 -18.10 -3.97
N SER A 369 6.54 -17.39 -5.00
CA SER A 369 5.91 -16.08 -4.85
C SER A 369 4.53 -16.03 -5.49
N TYR A 370 3.62 -15.33 -4.84
CA TYR A 370 2.25 -15.06 -5.34
C TYR A 370 2.14 -13.67 -5.98
N TRP A 371 3.28 -13.09 -6.35
CA TRP A 371 3.42 -11.77 -6.95
C TRP A 371 4.75 -11.69 -7.69
N ALA A 372 4.89 -10.69 -8.56
CA ALA A 372 6.14 -10.40 -9.27
C ALA A 372 6.50 -8.92 -9.09
N SER A 373 7.48 -8.63 -8.25
CA SER A 373 8.01 -7.26 -8.05
C SER A 373 9.45 -7.14 -8.54
N ALA A 374 9.99 -5.91 -8.50
CA ALA A 374 11.40 -5.67 -8.81
C ALA A 374 12.36 -6.45 -7.90
N ILE A 375 11.95 -6.72 -6.65
CA ILE A 375 12.74 -7.49 -5.69
C ILE A 375 12.87 -8.94 -6.17
N GLU A 376 11.74 -9.61 -6.46
CA GLU A 376 11.79 -10.99 -6.98
C GLU A 376 12.48 -11.05 -8.34
N ALA A 377 12.26 -10.06 -9.20
CA ALA A 377 12.87 -10.03 -10.52
C ALA A 377 14.41 -9.92 -10.43
N LYS A 378 14.95 -9.13 -9.50
CA LYS A 378 16.39 -9.04 -9.23
C LYS A 378 16.94 -10.35 -8.66
N LEU A 379 16.19 -11.02 -7.78
CA LEU A 379 16.58 -12.30 -7.19
C LEU A 379 16.56 -13.47 -8.20
N CYS A 380 15.89 -13.30 -9.35
CA CYS A 380 15.78 -14.31 -10.41
C CYS A 380 16.57 -13.92 -11.68
N GLU A 381 17.38 -12.87 -11.62
CA GLU A 381 18.09 -12.36 -12.78
C GLU A 381 19.05 -13.42 -13.34
N ASN A 382 19.02 -13.63 -14.66
CA ASN A 382 19.79 -14.65 -15.37
C ASN A 382 19.56 -16.11 -14.91
N ASP A 383 18.43 -16.38 -14.26
CA ASP A 383 18.08 -17.70 -13.73
C ASP A 383 16.83 -18.29 -14.43
N ASP A 384 16.57 -19.59 -14.23
CA ASP A 384 15.36 -20.24 -14.75
C ASP A 384 14.21 -20.16 -13.73
N ILE A 385 13.02 -19.84 -14.20
CA ILE A 385 11.82 -19.72 -13.37
C ILE A 385 10.62 -20.41 -14.02
N ALA A 386 9.60 -20.71 -13.21
CA ALA A 386 8.28 -21.09 -13.72
C ALA A 386 7.19 -20.12 -13.27
N LEU A 387 6.16 -19.98 -14.09
CA LEU A 387 4.96 -19.23 -13.77
C LEU A 387 3.73 -20.10 -14.03
N VAL A 388 2.86 -20.23 -13.02
CA VAL A 388 1.65 -21.04 -13.07
C VAL A 388 0.42 -20.13 -13.14
N GLY A 389 -0.29 -20.14 -14.27
CA GLY A 389 -1.52 -19.36 -14.44
C GLY A 389 -1.74 -18.83 -15.87
N GLY A 390 -3.00 -18.79 -16.31
CA GLY A 390 -3.38 -18.36 -17.67
C GLY A 390 -4.16 -17.04 -17.75
N GLY A 391 -4.37 -16.34 -16.63
CA GLY A 391 -5.13 -15.08 -16.61
C GLY A 391 -4.30 -13.84 -16.97
N ASN A 392 -4.95 -12.67 -17.01
CA ASN A 392 -4.27 -11.41 -17.30
C ASN A 392 -3.13 -11.05 -16.33
N SER A 393 -3.29 -11.30 -15.03
CA SER A 393 -2.23 -11.07 -14.05
C SER A 393 -0.99 -11.93 -14.32
N ALA A 394 -1.20 -13.18 -14.75
CA ALA A 394 -0.11 -14.07 -15.16
C ALA A 394 0.61 -13.52 -16.40
N GLY A 395 -0.13 -13.09 -17.43
CA GLY A 395 0.47 -12.55 -18.65
C GLY A 395 1.28 -11.26 -18.43
N GLN A 396 0.79 -10.38 -17.55
CA GLN A 396 1.54 -9.19 -17.13
C GLN A 396 2.83 -9.55 -16.39
N ALA A 397 2.80 -10.57 -15.53
CA ALA A 397 3.97 -11.05 -14.82
C ALA A 397 4.99 -11.71 -15.77
N VAL A 398 4.54 -12.50 -16.75
CA VAL A 398 5.41 -13.05 -17.82
C VAL A 398 6.12 -11.91 -18.56
N ALA A 399 5.38 -10.93 -19.05
CA ALA A 399 5.95 -9.79 -19.78
C ALA A 399 6.94 -8.96 -18.94
N PHE A 400 6.80 -8.95 -17.61
CA PHE A 400 7.68 -8.23 -16.70
C PHE A 400 8.94 -9.02 -16.29
N LEU A 401 8.82 -10.34 -16.13
CA LEU A 401 9.91 -11.20 -15.67
C LEU A 401 10.77 -11.70 -16.83
N ALA A 402 10.17 -12.08 -17.95
CA ALA A 402 10.86 -12.67 -19.10
C ALA A 402 12.10 -11.87 -19.56
N PRO A 403 12.09 -10.52 -19.63
CA PRO A 403 13.27 -9.77 -20.05
C PRO A 403 14.49 -9.84 -19.11
N ARG A 404 14.34 -10.39 -17.89
CA ARG A 404 15.40 -10.42 -16.86
C ARG A 404 15.88 -11.83 -16.51
N VAL A 405 15.13 -12.86 -16.90
CA VAL A 405 15.40 -14.25 -16.54
C VAL A 405 16.00 -14.99 -17.72
N ARG A 406 16.75 -16.07 -17.45
CA ARG A 406 17.35 -16.89 -18.51
C ARG A 406 16.27 -17.64 -19.29
N HIS A 407 15.36 -18.31 -18.59
CA HIS A 407 14.25 -19.05 -19.18
C HIS A 407 13.00 -19.00 -18.29
N LEU A 408 11.82 -18.93 -18.91
CA LEU A 408 10.53 -18.89 -18.21
C LEU A 408 9.61 -20.01 -18.71
N HIS A 409 9.29 -20.97 -17.84
CA HIS A 409 8.29 -22.01 -18.13
C HIS A 409 6.89 -21.53 -17.72
N LEU A 410 6.02 -21.26 -18.68
CA LEU A 410 4.63 -20.86 -18.45
C LEU A 410 3.72 -22.09 -18.42
N VAL A 411 3.27 -22.47 -17.22
CA VAL A 411 2.42 -23.64 -16.97
C VAL A 411 0.94 -23.25 -16.96
N ILE A 412 0.16 -23.78 -17.91
CA ILE A 412 -1.26 -23.45 -18.08
C ILE A 412 -2.13 -24.68 -18.34
N ARG A 413 -3.33 -24.67 -17.75
CA ARG A 413 -4.28 -25.79 -17.83
C ARG A 413 -5.11 -25.82 -19.12
N ARG A 414 -5.28 -24.67 -19.76
CA ARG A 414 -6.11 -24.47 -20.94
C ARG A 414 -5.50 -23.37 -21.82
N SER A 415 -6.07 -23.15 -23.00
CA SER A 415 -5.59 -22.12 -23.92
C SER A 415 -5.67 -20.72 -23.32
N LEU A 416 -4.66 -19.88 -23.59
CA LEU A 416 -4.66 -18.48 -23.14
C LEU A 416 -5.79 -17.66 -23.76
N VAL A 417 -6.23 -18.01 -24.98
CA VAL A 417 -7.30 -17.29 -25.72
C VAL A 417 -8.61 -17.25 -24.93
N GLU A 418 -8.86 -18.23 -24.06
CA GLU A 418 -10.07 -18.31 -23.25
C GLU A 418 -10.08 -17.34 -22.05
N THR A 419 -8.90 -16.88 -21.60
CA THR A 419 -8.76 -16.29 -20.25
C THR A 419 -7.89 -15.02 -20.20
N MET A 420 -7.13 -14.74 -21.24
CA MET A 420 -6.20 -13.63 -21.32
C MET A 420 -6.58 -12.66 -22.44
N SER A 421 -6.31 -11.37 -22.24
CA SER A 421 -6.46 -10.35 -23.27
C SER A 421 -5.49 -10.58 -24.43
N THR A 422 -5.97 -10.40 -25.66
CA THR A 422 -5.23 -10.69 -26.90
C THR A 422 -3.85 -10.06 -26.95
N TYR A 423 -3.71 -8.79 -26.54
CA TYR A 423 -2.41 -8.10 -26.57
C TYR A 423 -1.33 -8.78 -25.69
N LEU A 424 -1.72 -9.43 -24.59
CA LEU A 424 -0.78 -10.16 -23.74
C LEU A 424 -0.39 -11.48 -24.39
N ILE A 425 -1.33 -12.15 -25.05
CA ILE A 425 -1.05 -13.41 -25.78
C ILE A 425 -0.03 -13.13 -26.88
N GLU A 426 -0.25 -12.08 -27.69
CA GLU A 426 0.67 -11.65 -28.74
C GLU A 426 2.05 -11.27 -28.17
N ARG A 427 2.07 -10.55 -27.05
CA ARG A 427 3.32 -10.18 -26.37
C ARG A 427 4.08 -11.40 -25.84
N ILE A 428 3.38 -12.39 -25.27
CA ILE A 428 4.01 -13.62 -24.78
C ILE A 428 4.58 -14.43 -25.94
N ALA A 429 3.85 -14.55 -27.04
CA ALA A 429 4.32 -15.27 -28.23
C ALA A 429 5.57 -14.65 -28.86
N ALA A 430 5.82 -13.35 -28.65
CA ALA A 430 7.01 -12.66 -29.12
C ALA A 430 8.25 -12.85 -28.22
N LEU A 431 8.13 -13.51 -27.06
CA LEU A 431 9.24 -13.71 -26.12
C LEU A 431 9.96 -15.03 -26.41
N PRO A 432 11.23 -15.01 -26.87
CA PRO A 432 11.93 -16.22 -27.30
C PRO A 432 12.37 -17.13 -26.14
N ASN A 433 12.39 -16.61 -24.92
CA ASN A 433 12.80 -17.33 -23.71
C ASN A 433 11.61 -17.79 -22.85
N VAL A 434 10.39 -17.77 -23.40
CA VAL A 434 9.17 -18.26 -22.75
C VAL A 434 8.72 -19.54 -23.42
N GLU A 435 8.65 -20.63 -22.65
CA GLU A 435 8.14 -21.91 -23.10
C GLU A 435 6.75 -22.16 -22.50
N MET A 436 5.77 -22.45 -23.36
CA MET A 436 4.39 -22.69 -22.93
C MET A 436 4.09 -24.17 -22.75
N HIS A 437 3.69 -24.54 -21.53
CA HIS A 437 3.26 -25.88 -21.15
C HIS A 437 1.74 -25.92 -21.05
N VAL A 438 1.07 -26.18 -22.18
CA VAL A 438 -0.40 -26.19 -22.30
C VAL A 438 -0.97 -27.54 -21.87
N GLY A 439 -2.04 -27.53 -21.07
CA GLY A 439 -2.65 -28.75 -20.53
C GLY A 439 -1.87 -29.33 -19.35
N CYS A 440 -0.97 -28.53 -18.76
CA CYS A 440 -0.08 -28.96 -17.69
C CYS A 440 -0.47 -28.33 -16.34
N GLU A 441 -0.13 -29.03 -15.26
CA GLU A 441 -0.22 -28.53 -13.89
C GLU A 441 1.09 -28.79 -13.14
N LEU A 442 1.39 -27.92 -12.17
CA LEU A 442 2.43 -28.17 -11.19
C LEU A 442 1.88 -29.12 -10.12
N THR A 443 2.52 -30.26 -9.93
CA THR A 443 2.02 -31.35 -9.08
C THR A 443 2.91 -31.64 -7.86
N ALA A 444 4.21 -31.36 -7.95
CA ALA A 444 5.14 -31.54 -6.83
C ALA A 444 6.25 -30.47 -6.79
N LEU A 445 6.76 -30.25 -5.58
CA LEU A 445 7.91 -29.39 -5.29
C LEU A 445 8.82 -30.09 -4.29
N SER A 446 10.12 -30.06 -4.56
CA SER A 446 11.16 -30.53 -3.64
C SER A 446 12.35 -29.56 -3.60
N GLU A 447 13.16 -29.68 -2.54
CA GLU A 447 14.41 -28.94 -2.43
C GLU A 447 15.39 -29.40 -3.52
N GLY A 448 15.92 -28.43 -4.26
CA GLY A 448 17.01 -28.63 -5.21
C GLY A 448 18.37 -28.35 -4.57
N GLN A 449 19.43 -28.39 -5.37
CA GLN A 449 20.78 -28.03 -4.91
C GLN A 449 20.96 -26.51 -4.85
N ASN A 450 21.85 -26.02 -3.98
CA ASN A 450 22.23 -24.60 -3.88
C ASN A 450 21.05 -23.62 -3.70
N GLY A 451 20.03 -24.02 -2.93
CA GLY A 451 18.86 -23.18 -2.65
C GLY A 451 17.86 -23.05 -3.80
N ARG A 452 17.96 -23.92 -4.82
CA ARG A 452 17.00 -24.02 -5.92
C ARG A 452 15.84 -24.95 -5.58
N LEU A 453 14.85 -25.02 -6.46
CA LEU A 453 13.66 -25.86 -6.33
C LEU A 453 13.58 -26.81 -7.51
N THR A 454 13.26 -28.06 -7.23
CA THR A 454 12.82 -28.99 -8.27
C THR A 454 11.30 -28.95 -8.35
N ALA A 455 10.78 -28.59 -9.52
CA ALA A 455 9.35 -28.48 -9.80
C ALA A 455 8.91 -29.56 -10.79
N THR A 456 7.94 -30.39 -10.38
CA THR A 456 7.35 -31.42 -11.26
C THR A 456 6.10 -30.88 -11.93
N VAL A 457 6.10 -30.88 -13.25
CA VAL A 457 4.98 -30.47 -14.09
C VAL A 457 4.44 -31.71 -14.80
N THR A 458 3.14 -31.97 -14.60
CA THR A 458 2.45 -33.12 -15.18
C THR A 458 1.59 -32.65 -16.36
N ASN A 459 1.74 -33.31 -17.51
CA ASN A 459 0.82 -33.17 -18.64
C ASN A 459 -0.23 -34.28 -18.56
N PHE A 460 -1.49 -33.92 -18.28
CA PHE A 460 -2.55 -34.91 -18.10
C PHE A 460 -3.02 -35.57 -19.41
N GLN A 461 -2.85 -34.91 -20.54
CA GLN A 461 -3.22 -35.46 -21.85
C GLN A 461 -2.20 -36.50 -22.31
N GLN A 462 -0.91 -36.22 -22.09
CA GLN A 462 0.19 -37.10 -22.48
C GLN A 462 0.57 -38.11 -21.40
N ARG A 463 0.03 -37.96 -20.17
CA ARG A 463 0.39 -38.75 -18.98
C ARG A 463 1.90 -38.79 -18.73
N SER A 464 2.56 -37.65 -18.95
CA SER A 464 3.99 -37.47 -18.77
C SER A 464 4.26 -36.49 -17.62
N GLU A 465 5.40 -36.67 -16.96
CA GLU A 465 5.91 -35.77 -15.93
C GLU A 465 7.29 -35.29 -16.34
N THR A 466 7.52 -33.99 -16.17
CA THR A 466 8.81 -33.35 -16.42
C THR A 466 9.22 -32.56 -15.20
N THR A 467 10.47 -32.70 -14.79
CA THR A 467 11.05 -31.98 -13.66
C THR A 467 11.93 -30.83 -14.14
N TYR A 468 11.77 -29.66 -13.53
CA TYR A 468 12.58 -28.47 -13.82
C TYR A 468 13.35 -28.03 -12.58
N ASP A 469 14.62 -27.67 -12.76
CA ASP A 469 15.45 -27.06 -11.71
C ASP A 469 15.36 -25.53 -11.80
N LEU A 470 14.67 -24.93 -10.85
CA LEU A 470 14.21 -23.55 -10.92
C LEU A 470 14.73 -22.74 -9.74
N ARG A 471 15.01 -21.47 -10.00
CA ARG A 471 15.26 -20.50 -8.93
C ARG A 471 13.98 -20.19 -8.15
N LYS A 472 12.86 -20.07 -8.85
CA LYS A 472 11.59 -19.63 -8.25
C LYS A 472 10.37 -20.03 -9.08
N VAL A 473 9.24 -20.25 -8.40
CA VAL A 473 7.93 -20.48 -9.01
C VAL A 473 6.96 -19.35 -8.64
N PHE A 474 6.32 -18.78 -9.66
CA PHE A 474 5.35 -17.70 -9.51
C PHE A 474 3.91 -18.22 -9.68
N MET A 475 3.07 -18.02 -8.67
CA MET A 475 1.70 -18.55 -8.64
C MET A 475 0.66 -17.46 -8.92
N PHE A 476 -0.04 -17.61 -10.05
CA PHE A 476 -1.15 -16.75 -10.50
C PHE A 476 -2.39 -17.60 -10.80
N ILE A 477 -2.74 -18.50 -9.87
CA ILE A 477 -3.93 -19.34 -9.95
C ILE A 477 -5.13 -18.63 -9.31
N GLY A 478 -6.38 -19.01 -9.66
CA GLY A 478 -7.62 -18.29 -9.29
C GLY A 478 -7.74 -17.88 -7.82
N ALA A 479 -8.69 -16.99 -7.49
CA ALA A 479 -8.71 -16.32 -6.18
C ALA A 479 -9.78 -16.87 -5.22
N ASP A 480 -9.46 -16.91 -3.93
CA ASP A 480 -10.37 -17.16 -2.82
C ASP A 480 -10.62 -15.84 -2.07
N PRO A 481 -11.87 -15.49 -1.73
CA PRO A 481 -12.19 -14.22 -1.09
C PRO A 481 -11.63 -14.13 0.34
N ASN A 482 -11.25 -12.93 0.78
CA ASN A 482 -10.78 -12.70 2.16
C ASN A 482 -11.97 -12.48 3.11
N THR A 483 -12.75 -13.54 3.34
CA THR A 483 -14.01 -13.50 4.12
C THR A 483 -13.96 -14.31 5.41
N ASP A 484 -12.87 -15.00 5.73
CA ASP A 484 -12.77 -15.88 6.92
C ASP A 484 -13.13 -15.18 8.24
N TRP A 485 -12.88 -13.87 8.36
CA TRP A 485 -13.11 -13.06 9.55
C TRP A 485 -14.59 -12.69 9.79
N ILE A 486 -15.48 -12.84 8.80
CA ILE A 486 -16.91 -12.50 8.93
C ILE A 486 -17.79 -13.69 9.38
N LYS A 487 -17.18 -14.88 9.57
CA LYS A 487 -17.69 -16.11 10.25
C LYS A 487 -19.22 -16.25 10.33
N CYS A 488 -19.87 -16.55 9.20
CA CYS A 488 -21.31 -16.83 9.09
C CYS A 488 -22.27 -15.67 9.44
N ARG A 489 -21.77 -14.45 9.71
CA ARG A 489 -22.60 -13.27 9.98
C ARG A 489 -23.13 -12.62 8.69
N ILE A 490 -22.38 -12.79 7.60
CA ILE A 490 -22.70 -12.23 6.29
C ILE A 490 -22.91 -13.37 5.31
N LYS A 491 -24.03 -13.33 4.56
CA LYS A 491 -24.38 -14.34 3.55
C LYS A 491 -23.40 -14.28 2.36
N THR A 492 -22.83 -15.42 2.00
CA THR A 492 -21.92 -15.58 0.86
C THR A 492 -22.52 -16.49 -0.22
N ASP A 493 -21.94 -16.50 -1.43
CA ASP A 493 -22.18 -17.56 -2.41
C ASP A 493 -21.43 -18.86 -2.05
N ASP A 494 -21.61 -19.90 -2.85
CA ASP A 494 -21.00 -21.23 -2.65
C ASP A 494 -19.46 -21.21 -2.76
N LYS A 495 -18.89 -20.10 -3.25
CA LYS A 495 -17.45 -19.88 -3.38
C LYS A 495 -16.91 -18.96 -2.29
N GLY A 496 -17.75 -18.55 -1.33
CA GLY A 496 -17.39 -17.71 -0.19
C GLY A 496 -17.36 -16.21 -0.49
N PHE A 497 -17.80 -15.75 -1.67
CA PHE A 497 -17.85 -14.32 -2.00
C PHE A 497 -19.11 -13.67 -1.42
N ILE A 498 -19.00 -12.43 -0.95
CA ILE A 498 -20.10 -11.73 -0.28
C ILE A 498 -21.20 -11.40 -1.28
N ARG A 499 -22.44 -11.80 -0.97
CA ARG A 499 -23.62 -11.37 -1.74
C ARG A 499 -24.03 -9.96 -1.32
N THR A 500 -24.54 -9.18 -2.27
CA THR A 500 -25.02 -7.81 -2.03
C THR A 500 -26.30 -7.50 -2.81
N GLY A 501 -27.08 -6.54 -2.32
CA GLY A 501 -28.24 -5.98 -3.03
C GLY A 501 -29.21 -7.04 -3.56
N ALA A 502 -29.59 -6.91 -4.83
CA ALA A 502 -30.50 -7.84 -5.52
C ALA A 502 -30.00 -9.30 -5.63
N GLY A 503 -28.80 -9.62 -5.12
CA GLY A 503 -28.30 -10.99 -4.99
C GLY A 503 -28.91 -11.77 -3.82
N PHE A 504 -29.81 -11.16 -3.05
CA PHE A 504 -30.51 -11.79 -1.95
C PHE A 504 -31.88 -12.37 -2.35
N ALA A 505 -32.28 -13.44 -1.65
CA ALA A 505 -33.65 -13.94 -1.73
C ALA A 505 -34.60 -13.06 -0.88
N PRO A 506 -35.92 -13.08 -1.13
CA PRO A 506 -36.89 -12.20 -0.47
C PRO A 506 -36.91 -12.30 1.06
N ASP A 507 -36.48 -13.42 1.62
CA ASP A 507 -36.33 -13.66 3.05
C ASP A 507 -35.30 -12.72 3.70
N VAL A 508 -34.20 -12.40 3.02
CA VAL A 508 -33.18 -11.48 3.54
C VAL A 508 -33.70 -10.05 3.57
N GLU A 509 -34.48 -9.64 2.57
CA GLU A 509 -35.08 -8.29 2.57
C GLU A 509 -36.15 -8.14 3.66
N MET A 510 -36.85 -9.22 4.01
CA MET A 510 -37.71 -9.26 5.20
C MET A 510 -36.92 -9.13 6.50
N GLU A 511 -35.75 -9.79 6.62
CA GLU A 511 -34.85 -9.65 7.78
C GLU A 511 -34.32 -8.21 7.94
N LEU A 512 -34.05 -7.52 6.82
CA LEU A 512 -33.62 -6.11 6.82
C LEU A 512 -34.76 -5.13 7.11
N GLY A 513 -36.02 -5.56 6.99
CA GLY A 513 -37.20 -4.70 7.13
C GLY A 513 -37.36 -3.65 6.02
N ARG A 514 -36.52 -3.71 4.98
CA ARG A 514 -36.54 -2.84 3.79
C ARG A 514 -35.81 -3.49 2.63
N ALA A 515 -36.02 -2.96 1.42
CA ALA A 515 -35.20 -3.31 0.28
C ALA A 515 -33.72 -3.01 0.58
N SER A 516 -32.86 -3.93 0.17
CA SER A 516 -31.40 -3.79 0.32
C SER A 516 -30.86 -2.70 -0.61
N LEU A 517 -29.86 -1.94 -0.16
CA LEU A 517 -29.12 -1.03 -1.05
C LEU A 517 -28.21 -1.86 -1.98
N ALA A 518 -27.79 -1.26 -3.11
CA ALA A 518 -27.15 -2.00 -4.20
C ALA A 518 -25.89 -2.77 -3.77
N LEU A 519 -25.06 -2.17 -2.92
CA LEU A 519 -23.82 -2.76 -2.41
C LEU A 519 -23.92 -3.24 -0.95
N GLU A 520 -25.12 -3.21 -0.37
CA GLU A 520 -25.35 -3.62 1.01
C GLU A 520 -25.34 -5.14 1.14
N THR A 521 -24.77 -5.62 2.23
CA THR A 521 -24.70 -7.04 2.58
C THR A 521 -25.98 -7.49 3.29
N SER A 522 -25.99 -8.73 3.81
CA SER A 522 -27.11 -9.22 4.64
C SER A 522 -27.14 -8.60 6.04
N VAL A 523 -26.20 -7.72 6.36
CA VAL A 523 -26.15 -6.96 7.61
C VAL A 523 -26.39 -5.48 7.28
N PRO A 524 -27.38 -4.82 7.90
CA PRO A 524 -27.68 -3.42 7.61
C PRO A 524 -26.47 -2.51 7.86
N ASN A 525 -26.31 -1.49 7.02
CA ASN A 525 -25.22 -0.51 7.09
C ASN A 525 -23.81 -1.12 6.90
N VAL A 526 -23.72 -2.39 6.48
CA VAL A 526 -22.48 -3.06 6.08
C VAL A 526 -22.55 -3.32 4.58
N PHE A 527 -21.57 -2.80 3.84
CA PHE A 527 -21.46 -2.89 2.39
C PHE A 527 -20.27 -3.76 1.98
N ALA A 528 -20.27 -4.28 0.75
CA ALA A 528 -19.12 -4.97 0.19
C ALA A 528 -18.80 -4.50 -1.23
N ILE A 529 -17.52 -4.31 -1.53
CA ILE A 529 -17.04 -3.78 -2.82
C ILE A 529 -15.77 -4.47 -3.32
N GLY A 530 -15.61 -4.50 -4.63
CA GLY A 530 -14.44 -5.06 -5.31
C GLY A 530 -14.40 -6.58 -5.22
N ASP A 531 -13.19 -7.14 -5.24
CA ASP A 531 -12.98 -8.57 -5.49
C ASP A 531 -13.49 -9.50 -4.38
N VAL A 532 -13.92 -8.98 -3.23
CA VAL A 532 -14.57 -9.80 -2.18
C VAL A 532 -16.04 -10.10 -2.51
N ARG A 533 -16.64 -9.32 -3.41
CA ARG A 533 -18.07 -9.38 -3.75
C ARG A 533 -18.36 -10.45 -4.81
N ALA A 534 -19.50 -11.12 -4.68
CA ALA A 534 -20.02 -12.06 -5.66
C ALA A 534 -20.43 -11.30 -6.93
N GLY A 535 -20.11 -11.85 -8.11
CA GLY A 535 -20.45 -11.24 -9.39
C GLY A 535 -19.64 -9.98 -9.77
N SER A 536 -18.68 -9.54 -8.95
CA SER A 536 -17.76 -8.45 -9.34
C SER A 536 -16.92 -8.89 -10.55
N THR A 537 -16.56 -7.96 -11.44
CA THR A 537 -15.84 -8.25 -12.68
C THR A 537 -14.35 -8.60 -12.50
N LYS A 538 -13.80 -8.51 -11.28
CA LYS A 538 -12.40 -8.77 -10.94
C LYS A 538 -11.41 -7.94 -11.78
N ARG A 539 -11.71 -6.64 -11.91
CA ARG A 539 -10.90 -5.66 -12.65
C ARG A 539 -10.65 -4.43 -11.78
N VAL A 540 -9.43 -3.88 -11.86
CA VAL A 540 -9.03 -2.70 -11.07
C VAL A 540 -9.95 -1.50 -11.32
N ALA A 541 -10.29 -1.18 -12.57
CA ALA A 541 -11.18 -0.06 -12.88
C ALA A 541 -12.60 -0.24 -12.33
N ALA A 542 -13.14 -1.45 -12.39
CA ALA A 542 -14.46 -1.75 -11.83
C ALA A 542 -14.45 -1.70 -10.30
N ALA A 543 -13.39 -2.21 -9.66
CA ALA A 543 -13.20 -2.12 -8.22
C ALA A 543 -13.15 -0.66 -7.74
N VAL A 544 -12.44 0.21 -8.47
CA VAL A 544 -12.44 1.66 -8.22
C VAL A 544 -13.84 2.26 -8.40
N GLY A 545 -14.56 1.86 -9.46
CA GLY A 545 -15.93 2.30 -9.70
C GLY A 545 -16.91 1.92 -8.58
N GLU A 546 -16.83 0.68 -8.06
CA GLU A 546 -17.63 0.26 -6.90
C GLU A 546 -17.26 1.05 -5.63
N GLY A 547 -15.97 1.37 -5.46
CA GLY A 547 -15.52 2.23 -4.36
C GLY A 547 -16.08 3.65 -4.42
N ALA A 548 -16.25 4.22 -5.61
CA ALA A 548 -16.96 5.50 -5.75
C ALA A 548 -18.48 5.34 -5.51
N ALA A 549 -19.08 4.30 -6.09
CA ALA A 549 -20.53 4.10 -6.06
C ALA A 549 -21.08 3.85 -4.64
N VAL A 550 -20.35 3.15 -3.77
CA VAL A 550 -20.80 2.82 -2.40
C VAL A 550 -21.05 4.05 -1.53
N VAL A 551 -20.46 5.20 -1.85
CA VAL A 551 -20.63 6.44 -1.06
C VAL A 551 -22.08 6.93 -1.08
N SER A 552 -22.80 6.72 -2.19
CA SER A 552 -24.24 6.99 -2.27
C SER A 552 -25.05 6.12 -1.28
N ASP A 553 -24.72 4.83 -1.21
CA ASP A 553 -25.37 3.88 -0.29
C ASP A 553 -25.04 4.21 1.18
N ILE A 554 -23.80 4.63 1.47
CA ILE A 554 -23.40 5.11 2.81
C ILE A 554 -24.24 6.32 3.22
N HIS A 555 -24.39 7.32 2.35
CA HIS A 555 -25.23 8.48 2.66
C HIS A 555 -26.70 8.12 2.86
N ALA A 556 -27.24 7.17 2.10
CA ALA A 556 -28.60 6.68 2.30
C ALA A 556 -28.77 6.01 3.68
N ALA A 557 -27.83 5.14 4.08
CA ALA A 557 -27.82 4.49 5.39
C ALA A 557 -27.69 5.49 6.55
N LEU A 558 -26.82 6.49 6.42
CA LEU A 558 -26.64 7.53 7.44
C LEU A 558 -27.90 8.39 7.62
N ARG A 559 -28.59 8.75 6.52
CA ARG A 559 -29.87 9.47 6.59
C ARG A 559 -30.97 8.66 7.27
N GLN A 560 -31.07 7.37 6.95
CA GLN A 560 -32.05 6.48 7.59
C GLN A 560 -31.80 6.37 9.10
N SER A 561 -30.54 6.20 9.49
CA SER A 561 -30.14 6.13 10.91
C SER A 561 -30.44 7.43 11.67
N ALA A 562 -30.33 8.58 11.01
CA ALA A 562 -30.69 9.87 11.60
C ALA A 562 -32.20 10.05 11.81
N LEU A 563 -33.05 9.43 10.99
CA LEU A 563 -34.51 9.45 11.14
C LEU A 563 -35.03 8.50 12.24
N MET A 564 -34.22 7.53 12.67
CA MET A 564 -34.55 6.57 13.73
C MET A 564 -34.15 7.05 15.13
N LYS A 565 -33.38 8.14 15.22
CA LYS A 565 -33.02 8.83 16.48
C LYS A 565 -34.01 9.96 16.75
#